data_AF-A0A7C9D1R0-F1
#
_entry.id   AF-A0A7C9D1R0-F1
#
_cell.length_a   1.000
_cell.length_b   1.000
_cell.length_c   1.000
_cell.angle_alpha   90.00
_cell.angle_beta   90.00
_cell.angle_gamma   90.00
#
_symmetry.space_group_name_H-M   'P 1'
#
loop_
_entity.id
_entity.type
_entity.pdbx_description
1 polymer ?
#
loop_
_entity_poly.entity_id
_entity_poly.type
_entity_poly.pdbx_seq_one_letter_code
_entity_poly.pdbx_strand_id
1 'polypeptide(L)'
;MAIRLNQGDEGNKPKKLSQLGVLMIKGAPIVGSIGGAVCLISILWALFGRMDSGFGSLTDRWNYLLSYLGSERLAYAFIWDIGLYSIFQPWLIGENLENVEEDRVGLVNSLRYIPVVGLVAYLLFLKREKELYMVE
;
A
#
# COMPACT_ATOMS: atom_id res chain seq x y z
N MET A 1 -28.63 28.31 -18.17
CA MET A 1 -29.40 27.53 -17.18
C MET A 1 -28.56 27.51 -15.91
N ALA A 2 -28.96 28.26 -14.88
CA ALA A 2 -28.15 28.44 -13.67
C ALA A 2 -28.39 27.29 -12.69
N ILE A 3 -27.34 26.53 -12.38
CA ILE A 3 -27.32 25.58 -11.25
C ILE A 3 -27.41 26.43 -9.98
N ARG A 4 -28.49 26.25 -9.20
CA ARG A 4 -28.60 26.85 -7.87
C ARG A 4 -27.67 26.08 -6.92
N LEU A 5 -26.58 26.71 -6.52
CA LEU A 5 -25.81 26.28 -5.36
C LEU A 5 -26.70 26.55 -4.13
N ASN A 6 -27.29 25.48 -3.60
CA ASN A 6 -28.02 25.53 -2.35
C ASN A 6 -27.05 25.92 -1.23
N GLN A 7 -27.50 26.88 -0.42
CA GLN A 7 -26.77 27.46 0.69
C GLN A 7 -26.49 26.43 1.78
N GLY A 8 -25.45 26.70 2.56
CA GLY A 8 -24.76 25.75 3.43
C GLY A 8 -25.67 24.97 4.36
N ASP A 9 -25.41 23.66 4.42
CA ASP A 9 -25.86 22.82 5.50
C ASP A 9 -24.71 22.74 6.52
N GLU A 10 -24.85 23.54 7.57
CA GLU A 10 -24.11 23.44 8.82
C GLU A 10 -24.39 22.06 9.44
N GLY A 11 -23.50 21.11 9.19
CA GLY A 11 -23.70 19.77 9.69
C GLY A 11 -22.60 18.84 9.22
N ASN A 12 -21.41 19.00 9.77
CA ASN A 12 -20.35 18.00 9.76
C ASN A 12 -20.81 16.75 10.53
N LYS A 13 -21.84 16.06 10.02
CA LYS A 13 -22.28 14.76 10.49
C LYS A 13 -21.42 13.73 9.75
N PRO A 14 -20.72 12.82 10.44
CA PRO A 14 -19.92 11.80 9.77
C PRO A 14 -20.82 11.05 8.79
N LYS A 15 -20.48 11.10 7.50
CA LYS A 15 -21.19 10.33 6.47
C LYS A 15 -21.19 8.88 6.92
N LYS A 16 -22.39 8.34 7.15
CA LYS A 16 -22.59 6.95 7.58
C LYS A 16 -21.84 6.05 6.59
N LEU A 17 -20.75 5.44 7.03
CA LEU A 17 -19.92 4.58 6.18
C LEU A 17 -20.80 3.46 5.63
N SER A 18 -20.78 3.27 4.31
CA SER A 18 -21.43 2.13 3.67
C SER A 18 -20.90 0.83 4.29
N GLN A 19 -21.74 -0.21 4.38
CA GLN A 19 -21.35 -1.51 4.94
C GLN A 19 -20.07 -2.08 4.27
N LEU A 20 -19.87 -1.80 2.98
CA LEU A 20 -18.65 -2.15 2.25
C LEU A 20 -17.43 -1.35 2.74
N GLY A 21 -17.59 -0.07 3.03
CA GLY A 21 -16.53 0.78 3.59
C GLY A 21 -16.08 0.29 4.96
N VAL A 22 -17.02 -0.09 5.83
CA VAL A 22 -16.72 -0.66 7.15
C VAL A 22 -15.97 -1.98 7.03
N LEU A 23 -16.36 -2.85 6.08
CA LEU A 23 -15.67 -4.12 5.85
C LEU A 23 -14.24 -3.90 5.32
N MET A 24 -14.05 -2.97 4.39
CA MET A 24 -12.73 -2.64 3.84
C MET A 24 -11.79 -2.09 4.91
N ILE A 25 -12.27 -1.20 5.79
CA ILE A 25 -11.49 -0.63 6.89
C ILE A 25 -11.10 -1.73 7.90
N LYS A 26 -12.03 -2.64 8.25
CA LYS A 26 -11.74 -3.75 9.17
C LYS A 26 -10.76 -4.77 8.59
N GLY A 27 -10.82 -5.01 7.28
CA GLY A 27 -9.96 -5.95 6.56
C GLY A 27 -8.58 -5.41 6.19
N ALA A 28 -8.41 -4.08 6.14
CA ALA A 28 -7.17 -3.40 5.75
C ALA A 28 -5.89 -3.99 6.38
N PRO A 29 -5.77 -4.16 7.72
CA PRO A 29 -4.54 -4.66 8.32
C PRO A 29 -4.27 -6.14 8.00
N ILE A 30 -5.31 -6.95 7.77
CA ILE A 30 -5.16 -8.36 7.35
C ILE A 30 -4.58 -8.40 5.94
N VAL A 31 -5.14 -7.59 5.03
CA VAL A 31 -4.65 -7.46 3.65
C VAL A 31 -3.21 -6.95 3.62
N GLY A 32 -2.89 -5.92 4.40
CA GLY A 32 -1.54 -5.40 4.54
C GLY A 32 -0.54 -6.44 5.07
N SER A 33 -0.94 -7.21 6.09
CA SER A 33 -0.10 -8.28 6.66
C SER A 33 0.16 -9.41 5.68
N ILE A 34 -0.88 -9.93 5.01
CA ILE A 34 -0.75 -11.01 4.05
C ILE A 34 0.07 -10.54 2.84
N GLY A 35 -0.23 -9.36 2.29
CA GLY A 35 0.51 -8.79 1.17
C GLY A 35 1.99 -8.58 1.49
N GLY A 36 2.30 -8.04 2.67
CA GLY A 36 3.67 -7.88 3.15
C GLY A 36 4.39 -9.22 3.34
N ALA A 37 3.73 -10.20 3.94
CA ALA A 37 4.30 -11.54 4.15
C ALA A 37 4.60 -12.25 2.81
N VAL A 38 3.66 -12.22 1.87
CA VAL A 38 3.86 -12.81 0.53
C VAL A 38 5.04 -12.13 -0.18
N CYS A 39 5.11 -10.80 -0.13
CA CYS A 39 6.23 -10.05 -0.72
C CYS A 39 7.59 -10.45 -0.11
N LEU A 40 7.67 -10.52 1.22
CA LEU A 40 8.88 -10.95 1.93
C LEU A 40 9.27 -12.39 1.56
N ILE A 41 8.31 -13.31 1.53
CA ILE A 41 8.56 -14.71 1.15
C ILE A 41 9.06 -14.79 -0.31
N SER A 42 8.48 -14.02 -1.22
CA SER A 42 8.94 -13.97 -2.62
C SER A 42 10.38 -13.46 -2.74
N ILE A 43 10.76 -12.42 -1.98
CA ILE A 43 12.14 -11.91 -1.96
C ILE A 43 13.09 -12.96 -1.39
N LEU A 44 12.75 -13.57 -0.24
CA LEU A 44 13.56 -14.62 0.37
C LEU A 44 13.73 -15.82 -0.57
N TRP A 45 12.66 -16.21 -1.26
CA TRP A 45 12.71 -17.28 -2.25
C TRP A 45 13.56 -16.89 -3.47
N ALA A 46 13.49 -15.65 -3.95
CA ALA A 46 14.33 -15.19 -5.07
C ALA A 46 15.83 -15.21 -4.72
N LEU A 47 16.18 -14.87 -3.47
CA LEU A 47 17.56 -14.84 -3.00
C LEU A 47 18.11 -16.24 -2.62
N PHE A 48 17.35 -17.01 -1.85
CA PHE A 48 17.81 -18.26 -1.23
C PHE A 48 17.16 -19.52 -1.80
N GLY A 49 16.09 -19.38 -2.56
CA GLY A 49 15.40 -20.50 -3.16
C GLY A 49 16.38 -21.29 -4.02
N ARG A 50 16.48 -22.60 -3.77
CA ARG A 50 17.19 -23.55 -4.63
C ARG A 50 18.70 -23.28 -4.82
N MET A 51 19.37 -22.68 -3.84
CA MET A 51 20.83 -22.44 -3.90
C MET A 51 21.67 -23.72 -4.13
N ASP A 52 21.27 -24.86 -3.55
CA ASP A 52 22.00 -26.13 -3.69
C ASP A 52 21.72 -26.90 -4.99
N SER A 53 20.81 -26.43 -5.84
CA SER A 53 20.34 -27.18 -7.03
C SER A 53 20.95 -26.74 -8.36
N GLY A 54 22.09 -26.03 -8.34
CA GLY A 54 22.84 -25.68 -9.56
C GLY A 54 22.23 -24.58 -10.43
N PHE A 55 21.27 -23.80 -9.91
CA PHE A 55 20.56 -22.72 -10.64
C PHE A 55 21.36 -21.40 -10.72
N GLY A 56 22.68 -21.47 -10.77
CA GLY A 56 23.57 -20.31 -10.86
C GLY A 56 23.73 -19.53 -9.55
N SER A 57 24.75 -18.68 -9.52
CA SER A 57 25.07 -17.77 -8.42
C SER A 57 24.06 -16.62 -8.32
N LEU A 58 24.11 -15.84 -7.22
CA LEU A 58 23.28 -14.63 -7.09
C LEU A 58 23.52 -13.63 -8.24
N THR A 59 24.74 -13.58 -8.76
CA THR A 59 25.12 -12.77 -9.92
C THR A 59 24.40 -13.22 -11.19
N ASP A 60 24.28 -14.53 -11.43
CA ASP A 60 23.59 -15.07 -12.60
C ASP A 60 22.10 -14.74 -12.56
N ARG A 61 21.49 -14.79 -11.37
CA ARG A 61 20.09 -14.39 -11.16
C ARG A 61 19.86 -12.91 -11.40
N TRP A 62 20.78 -12.06 -10.95
CA TRP A 62 20.73 -10.62 -11.20
C TRP A 62 20.83 -10.29 -12.70
N ASN A 63 21.79 -10.91 -13.39
CA ASN A 63 21.95 -10.75 -14.83
C ASN A 63 20.72 -11.24 -15.62
N TYR A 64 20.15 -12.38 -15.22
CA TYR A 64 18.90 -12.88 -15.78
C TYR A 64 17.75 -11.88 -15.59
N LEU A 65 17.60 -11.32 -14.38
CA LEU A 65 16.56 -10.33 -14.09
C LEU A 65 16.69 -9.08 -14.95
N LEU A 66 17.90 -8.55 -15.13
CA LEU A 66 18.15 -7.41 -16.02
C LEU A 66 17.81 -7.74 -17.47
N SER A 67 18.21 -8.92 -17.96
CA SER A 67 17.87 -9.38 -19.32
C SER A 67 16.35 -9.55 -19.50
N TYR A 68 15.67 -10.09 -18.50
CA TYR A 68 14.23 -10.32 -18.49
C TYR A 68 13.45 -9.00 -18.53
N LEU A 69 13.85 -8.02 -17.71
CA LEU A 69 13.24 -6.68 -17.67
C LEU A 69 13.31 -5.95 -19.03
N GLY A 70 14.39 -6.17 -19.80
CA GLY A 70 14.56 -5.55 -21.12
C GLY A 70 13.93 -6.32 -22.28
N SER A 71 13.76 -7.63 -22.13
CA SER A 71 13.30 -8.51 -23.22
C SER A 71 11.78 -8.72 -23.19
N GLU A 72 11.19 -8.77 -21.99
CA GLU A 72 9.77 -9.04 -21.81
C GLU A 72 8.97 -7.75 -21.59
N ARG A 73 7.95 -7.55 -22.43
CA ARG A 73 7.07 -6.36 -22.36
C ARG A 73 6.33 -6.28 -21.03
N LEU A 74 5.95 -7.43 -20.46
CA LEU A 74 5.26 -7.50 -19.17
C LEU A 74 6.15 -7.00 -18.04
N ALA A 75 7.42 -7.45 -18.02
CA ALA A 75 8.40 -7.06 -17.02
C ALA A 75 8.73 -5.56 -17.12
N TYR A 76 8.86 -5.05 -18.35
CA TYR A 76 9.04 -3.63 -18.60
C TYR A 76 7.86 -2.78 -18.15
N ALA A 77 6.62 -3.21 -18.39
CA ALA A 77 5.41 -2.52 -17.90
C ALA A 77 5.39 -2.45 -16.36
N PHE A 78 5.82 -3.52 -15.69
CA PHE A 78 5.95 -3.54 -14.23
C PHE A 78 6.91 -2.47 -13.69
N ILE A 79 8.01 -2.15 -14.39
CA ILE A 79 8.91 -1.05 -13.99
C ILE A 79 8.18 0.28 -14.04
N TRP A 80 7.41 0.52 -15.11
CA TRP A 80 6.60 1.73 -15.23
C TRP A 80 5.54 1.81 -14.15
N ASP A 81 4.86 0.70 -13.84
CA ASP A 81 3.91 0.65 -12.73
C ASP A 81 4.56 1.02 -11.40
N ILE A 82 5.75 0.47 -11.09
CA ILE A 82 6.51 0.83 -9.88
C ILE A 82 6.83 2.33 -9.87
N GLY A 83 7.28 2.89 -10.99
CA GLY A 83 7.58 4.31 -11.12
C GLY A 83 6.35 5.20 -10.90
N LEU A 84 5.23 4.86 -11.55
CA LEU A 84 3.97 5.57 -11.40
C LEU A 84 3.45 5.47 -9.97
N TYR A 85 3.47 4.28 -9.37
CA TYR A 85 3.07 4.13 -7.97
C TYR A 85 3.98 4.91 -7.03
N SER A 86 5.28 5.00 -7.30
CA SER A 86 6.20 5.79 -6.47
C SER A 86 5.88 7.29 -6.47
N ILE A 87 5.12 7.79 -7.45
CA ILE A 87 4.67 9.19 -7.55
C ILE A 87 3.24 9.35 -7.02
N PHE A 88 2.31 8.53 -7.51
CA PHE A 88 0.88 8.67 -7.19
C PHE A 88 0.54 8.15 -5.80
N GLN A 89 1.17 7.07 -5.34
CA GLN A 89 0.86 6.49 -4.04
C GLN A 89 1.20 7.45 -2.88
N PRO A 90 2.36 8.14 -2.86
CA PRO A 90 2.63 9.18 -1.85
C PRO A 90 1.59 10.27 -1.79
N TRP A 91 1.07 10.69 -2.95
CA TRP A 91 0.06 11.72 -3.03
C TRP A 91 -1.26 11.22 -2.43
N LEU A 92 -1.72 10.03 -2.82
CA LEU A 92 -2.93 9.39 -2.30
C LEU A 92 -2.86 9.09 -0.79
N ILE A 93 -1.74 8.50 -0.32
CA ILE A 93 -1.53 8.23 1.10
C ILE A 93 -1.39 9.54 1.88
N GLY A 94 -0.72 10.53 1.29
CA GLY A 94 -0.48 11.85 1.89
C GLY A 94 -1.77 12.59 2.24
N GLU A 95 -2.75 12.58 1.34
CA GLU A 95 -4.06 13.18 1.58
C GLU A 95 -4.87 12.43 2.65
N ASN A 96 -4.52 11.18 2.96
CA ASN A 96 -5.22 10.33 3.92
C ASN A 96 -4.42 10.06 5.21
N LEU A 97 -3.35 10.81 5.47
CA LEU A 97 -2.52 10.61 6.67
C LEU A 97 -3.29 10.83 7.99
N GLU A 98 -4.37 11.60 7.97
CA GLU A 98 -5.25 11.80 9.14
C GLU A 98 -5.89 10.49 9.64
N ASN A 99 -6.04 9.51 8.74
CA ASN A 99 -6.57 8.18 9.02
C ASN A 99 -5.52 7.22 9.59
N VAL A 100 -4.28 7.65 9.80
CA VAL A 100 -3.18 6.83 10.37
C VAL A 100 -3.03 7.14 11.86
N GLU A 101 -2.66 6.14 12.66
CA GLU A 101 -2.33 6.30 14.09
C GLU A 101 -1.31 7.43 14.30
N GLU A 102 -1.57 8.34 15.26
CA GLU A 102 -0.81 9.59 15.43
C GLU A 102 0.68 9.36 15.70
N ASP A 103 1.04 8.28 16.41
CA ASP A 103 2.42 7.87 16.68
C ASP A 103 3.13 7.28 15.45
N ARG A 104 2.38 6.89 14.41
CA ARG A 104 2.88 6.23 13.20
C ARG A 104 2.81 7.09 11.94
N VAL A 105 2.20 8.28 12.00
CA VAL A 105 2.11 9.22 10.86
C VAL A 105 3.49 9.52 10.28
N GLY A 106 4.48 9.83 11.12
CA GLY A 106 5.84 10.15 10.65
C GLY A 106 6.48 9.01 9.86
N LEU A 107 6.32 7.77 10.35
CA LEU A 107 6.81 6.56 9.70
C LEU A 107 6.12 6.32 8.35
N VAL A 108 4.78 6.38 8.31
CA VAL A 108 4.01 6.17 7.07
C VAL A 108 4.31 7.27 6.04
N ASN A 109 4.49 8.51 6.49
CA ASN A 109 4.83 9.65 5.62
C ASN A 109 6.20 9.47 4.93
N SER A 110 7.16 8.80 5.58
CA SER A 110 8.44 8.45 4.95
C SER A 110 8.33 7.23 4.03
N LEU A 111 7.61 6.19 4.44
CA LEU A 111 7.53 4.93 3.69
C LEU A 111 6.62 5.00 2.45
N ARG A 112 5.71 5.97 2.37
CA ARG A 112 4.75 6.12 1.26
C ARG A 112 5.37 6.17 -0.15
N TYR A 113 6.64 6.61 -0.26
CA TYR A 113 7.40 6.74 -1.51
C TYR A 113 7.88 5.41 -2.09
N ILE A 114 7.89 4.36 -1.28
CA ILE A 114 8.23 3.02 -1.74
C ILE A 114 6.90 2.27 -1.92
N PRO A 115 6.47 1.92 -3.16
CA PRO A 115 5.11 1.45 -3.42
C PRO A 115 4.61 0.37 -2.45
N VAL A 116 5.17 -0.83 -2.52
CA VAL A 116 4.71 -1.96 -1.71
C VAL A 116 4.89 -1.71 -0.21
N VAL A 117 6.00 -1.10 0.19
CA VAL A 117 6.32 -0.88 1.61
C VAL A 117 5.41 0.18 2.23
N GLY A 118 5.21 1.30 1.53
CA GLY A 118 4.34 2.39 1.95
C GLY A 118 2.87 1.96 2.03
N LEU A 119 2.41 1.15 1.08
CA LEU A 119 1.06 0.60 1.11
C LEU A 119 0.85 -0.34 2.30
N VAL A 120 1.80 -1.26 2.55
CA VAL A 120 1.73 -2.17 3.71
C VAL A 120 1.73 -1.37 5.01
N ALA A 121 2.63 -0.38 5.16
CA ALA A 121 2.68 0.46 6.34
C ALA A 121 1.36 1.22 6.57
N TYR A 122 0.82 1.84 5.52
CA TYR A 122 -0.46 2.55 5.59
C TYR A 122 -1.62 1.64 6.04
N LEU A 123 -1.73 0.43 5.47
CA LEU A 123 -2.79 -0.52 5.81
C LEU A 123 -2.67 -1.10 7.23
N LEU A 124 -1.45 -1.25 7.74
CA LEU A 124 -1.20 -1.76 9.09
C LEU A 124 -1.53 -0.74 10.18
N PHE A 125 -1.27 0.55 9.93
CA PHE A 125 -1.40 1.63 10.91
C PHE A 125 -2.65 2.50 10.71
N LEU A 126 -3.65 2.00 9.99
CA LEU A 126 -4.92 2.69 9.82
C LEU A 126 -5.66 2.78 11.18
N LYS A 127 -6.10 3.98 11.58
CA LYS A 127 -6.90 4.23 12.78
C LYS A 127 -8.09 3.27 12.79
N ARG A 128 -8.18 2.48 13.84
CA ARG A 128 -9.33 1.61 14.09
C ARG A 128 -10.35 2.42 14.89
N GLU A 129 -11.63 2.37 14.52
CA GLU A 129 -12.75 2.90 15.33
C GLU A 129 -12.91 2.24 16.72
N LYS A 130 -11.87 1.59 17.27
CA LYS A 130 -11.91 0.95 18.58
C LYS A 130 -11.98 1.93 19.75
N GLU A 131 -11.82 3.24 19.54
CA GLU A 131 -11.83 4.23 20.63
C GLU A 131 -13.15 5.01 20.80
N LEU A 132 -14.20 4.75 20.00
CA LEU A 132 -15.49 5.42 20.18
C LEU A 132 -16.48 4.67 21.10
N TYR A 133 -16.11 3.51 21.66
CA TYR A 133 -16.97 2.69 22.53
C TYR A 133 -16.38 2.40 23.93
N MET A 134 -15.30 3.09 24.33
CA MET A 134 -14.73 2.96 25.68
C MET A 134 -14.90 4.23 26.53
N VAL A 135 -15.86 5.08 26.16
CA VAL A 135 -16.33 6.21 26.98
C VAL A 135 -17.84 6.06 27.12
N GLU A 136 -18.27 5.02 27.83
CA GLU A 136 -19.58 4.98 28.51
C GLU A 136 -19.39 5.46 29.95
#